data_AF-A0A6H5IFG0-F1
#
_entry.id   AF-A0A6H5IFG0-F1
#
_cell.length_a   1.000
_cell.length_b   1.000
_cell.length_c   1.000
_cell.angle_alpha   90.00
_cell.angle_beta   90.00
_cell.angle_gamma   90.00
#
_symmetry.space_group_name_H-M   'P 1'
#
loop_
_entity.id
_entity.type
_entity.pdbx_description
1 polymer ?
#
loop_
_entity_poly.entity_id
_entity_poly.type
_entity_poly.pdbx_seq_one_letter_code
_entity_poly.pdbx_strand_id
1 'polypeptide(L)'
;MSKYVNLANLTTNYAKRMNRLSNRIFGEVVKLFSEKPVDKREEIVQYYPRLRESHVLMKHLRWYGLFRDEHQDFKEEYQRLRELRKKSAWKYGEKKKDSTKTLK
;
A
#
# COMPACT_ATOMS: atom_id res chain seq x y z
N MET A 1 -19.11 8.18 -41.93
CA MET A 1 -17.67 7.87 -42.08
C MET A 1 -17.02 8.91 -42.99
N SER A 2 -15.95 9.59 -42.55
CA SER A 2 -15.25 10.59 -43.37
C SER A 2 -14.41 9.93 -44.46
N LYS A 3 -14.45 10.47 -45.69
CA LYS A 3 -13.70 9.97 -46.86
C LYS A 3 -12.18 9.96 -46.62
N TYR A 4 -11.69 10.85 -45.75
CA TYR A 4 -10.27 10.98 -45.40
C TYR A 4 -9.77 9.87 -44.47
N VAL A 5 -10.61 9.35 -43.58
CA VAL A 5 -10.27 8.24 -42.68
C VAL A 5 -10.02 6.97 -43.48
N ASN A 6 -10.84 6.73 -44.50
CA ASN A 6 -10.66 5.60 -45.42
C ASN A 6 -9.36 5.71 -46.22
N LEU A 7 -8.94 6.94 -46.57
CA LEU A 7 -7.71 7.21 -47.31
C LEU A 7 -6.44 6.96 -46.49
N ALA A 8 -6.49 7.19 -45.18
CA ALA A 8 -5.39 6.93 -44.25
C ALA A 8 -5.11 5.43 -44.07
N ASN A 9 -6.13 4.57 -44.26
CA ASN A 9 -6.03 3.11 -44.12
C ASN A 9 -5.55 2.39 -45.39
N LEU A 10 -5.42 3.09 -46.51
CA LEU A 10 -4.93 2.54 -47.78
C LEU A 10 -3.41 2.31 -47.75
N THR A 11 -2.93 1.30 -48.48
CA THR A 11 -1.49 0.95 -48.54
C THR A 11 -0.69 1.74 -49.59
N THR A 12 -1.32 2.74 -50.24
CA THR A 12 -0.69 3.56 -51.29
C THR A 12 0.46 4.41 -50.75
N ASN A 13 1.43 4.75 -51.61
CA ASN A 13 2.55 5.62 -51.23
C ASN A 13 2.10 7.01 -50.76
N TYR A 14 1.01 7.53 -51.31
CA TYR A 14 0.42 8.80 -50.89
C TYR A 14 -0.11 8.72 -49.45
N ALA A 15 -0.90 7.69 -49.13
CA ALA A 15 -1.44 7.48 -47.79
C ALA A 15 -0.33 7.37 -46.73
N LYS A 16 0.74 6.63 -47.02
CA LYS A 16 1.93 6.52 -46.14
C LYS A 16 2.59 7.88 -45.87
N ARG A 17 2.72 8.74 -46.90
CA ARG A 17 3.30 10.09 -46.76
C ARG A 17 2.38 11.01 -45.94
N MET A 18 1.08 10.93 -46.15
CA MET A 18 0.09 11.70 -45.38
C MET A 18 0.07 11.28 -43.90
N ASN A 19 0.12 9.97 -43.60
CA ASN A 19 0.18 9.48 -42.21
C ASN A 19 1.47 9.95 -41.51
N ARG A 20 2.62 9.91 -42.20
CA ARG A 20 3.89 10.41 -41.65
C ARG A 20 3.85 11.92 -41.38
N LEU A 21 3.23 12.70 -42.28
CA LEU A 21 3.05 14.13 -42.10
C LEU A 21 2.13 14.43 -40.90
N SER A 22 1.00 13.73 -40.81
CA SER A 22 0.07 13.83 -39.67
C SER A 22 0.78 13.55 -38.34
N ASN A 23 1.53 12.44 -38.25
CA ASN A 23 2.27 12.10 -37.03
C ASN A 23 3.35 13.13 -36.68
N ARG A 24 3.91 13.84 -37.67
CA ARG A 24 4.89 14.92 -37.45
C ARG A 24 4.22 16.23 -37.01
N ILE A 25 3.05 16.54 -37.55
CA ILE A 25 2.27 17.74 -37.18
C ILE A 25 1.70 17.59 -35.76
N PHE A 26 1.13 16.41 -35.46
CA PHE A 26 0.43 16.16 -34.20
C PHE A 26 1.28 15.42 -33.16
N GLY A 27 2.51 15.03 -33.48
CA GLY A 27 3.42 14.36 -32.53
C GLY A 27 2.96 12.96 -32.10
N GLU A 28 2.03 12.35 -32.81
CA GLU A 28 1.48 11.01 -32.53
C GLU A 28 2.51 9.93 -32.83
N VAL A 29 3.41 9.61 -31.89
CA VAL A 29 4.44 8.59 -32.17
C VAL A 29 4.64 7.52 -31.11
N VAL A 30 4.06 7.58 -29.91
CA VAL A 30 4.26 6.50 -28.93
C VAL A 30 3.05 6.31 -28.01
N LYS A 31 2.30 5.21 -28.20
CA LYS A 31 1.21 4.79 -27.28
C LYS A 31 1.73 4.36 -25.91
N LEU A 32 2.99 3.94 -25.81
CA LEU A 32 3.58 3.49 -24.54
C LEU A 32 3.62 4.61 -23.49
N PHE A 33 3.76 5.87 -23.93
CA PHE A 33 3.83 7.04 -23.04
C PHE A 33 2.53 7.85 -23.02
N SER A 34 1.47 7.39 -23.70
CA SER A 34 0.17 8.08 -23.66
C SER A 34 -0.53 7.89 -22.32
N GLU A 35 -0.23 6.80 -21.62
CA GLU A 35 -0.79 6.49 -20.31
C GLU A 35 0.28 6.47 -19.21
N LYS A 36 -0.14 6.73 -17.97
CA LYS A 36 0.72 6.48 -16.81
C LYS A 36 1.07 4.98 -16.75
N PRO A 37 2.34 4.64 -16.49
CA PRO A 37 2.73 3.25 -16.29
C PRO A 37 1.97 2.67 -15.11
N VAL A 38 1.67 1.37 -15.19
CA VAL A 38 0.85 0.61 -14.23
C VAL A 38 1.29 0.89 -12.79
N ASP A 39 2.58 0.81 -12.51
CA ASP A 39 3.14 0.98 -11.15
C ASP A 39 3.01 2.39 -10.57
N LYS A 40 2.68 3.40 -11.39
CA LYS A 40 2.48 4.79 -10.94
C LYS A 40 1.00 5.18 -10.90
N ARG A 41 0.09 4.28 -11.27
CA ARG A 41 -1.34 4.52 -11.17
C ARG A 41 -1.71 4.59 -9.69
N GLU A 42 -2.45 5.61 -9.31
CA GLU A 42 -2.81 5.86 -7.91
C GLU A 42 -3.60 4.69 -7.31
N GLU A 43 -4.47 4.07 -8.11
CA GLU A 43 -5.22 2.86 -7.77
C GLU A 43 -4.32 1.70 -7.31
N ILE A 44 -3.12 1.59 -7.88
CA ILE A 44 -2.17 0.51 -7.61
C ILE A 44 -1.27 0.88 -6.44
N VAL A 45 -0.71 2.09 -6.47
CA VAL A 45 0.22 2.57 -5.42
C VAL A 45 -0.49 2.73 -4.08
N GLN A 46 -1.72 3.26 -4.09
CA GLN A 46 -2.50 3.56 -2.89
C GLN A 46 -3.54 2.47 -2.59
N TYR A 47 -3.32 1.26 -3.09
CA TYR A 47 -4.24 0.14 -2.88
C TYR A 47 -4.54 -0.11 -1.40
N TYR A 48 -3.51 -0.06 -0.54
CA TYR A 48 -3.68 -0.13 0.90
C TYR A 48 -3.66 1.27 1.54
N PRO A 49 -4.51 1.50 2.55
CA PRO A 49 -4.45 2.73 3.32
C PRO A 49 -3.15 2.80 4.14
N ARG A 50 -2.81 4.01 4.58
CA ARG A 50 -1.60 4.27 5.38
C ARG A 50 -1.77 3.82 6.84
N LEU A 51 -1.82 2.51 7.06
CA LEU A 51 -2.13 1.89 8.36
C LEU A 51 -1.22 2.36 9.50
N ARG A 52 0.08 2.56 9.21
CA ARG A 52 1.04 3.03 10.21
C ARG A 52 0.70 4.43 10.71
N GLU A 53 0.36 5.34 9.81
CA GLU A 53 0.01 6.72 10.15
C GLU A 53 -1.25 6.76 11.02
N SER A 54 -2.29 6.02 10.62
CA SER A 54 -3.53 5.90 11.38
C SER A 54 -3.30 5.27 12.76
N HIS A 55 -2.52 4.19 12.85
CA HIS A 55 -2.20 3.55 14.13
C HIS A 55 -1.46 4.48 15.07
N VAL A 56 -0.45 5.20 14.56
CA VAL A 56 0.31 6.17 15.33
C VAL A 56 -0.59 7.31 15.80
N LEU A 57 -1.44 7.86 14.93
CA LEU A 57 -2.40 8.91 15.27
C LEU A 57 -3.32 8.48 16.43
N MET A 58 -3.96 7.31 16.32
CA MET A 58 -4.89 6.81 17.34
C MET A 58 -4.19 6.54 18.68
N LYS A 59 -2.93 6.07 18.63
CA LYS A 59 -2.11 5.88 19.83
C LYS A 59 -1.85 7.21 20.55
N HIS A 60 -1.51 8.27 19.82
CA HIS A 60 -1.29 9.60 20.41
C HIS A 60 -2.59 10.18 20.98
N LEU A 61 -3.70 10.03 20.26
CA LEU A 61 -5.02 10.45 20.75
C LEU A 61 -5.38 9.74 22.06
N ARG A 62 -5.05 8.45 22.19
CA ARG A 62 -5.21 7.70 23.46
C ARG A 62 -4.35 8.29 24.57
N TRP A 63 -3.09 8.59 24.30
CA TRP A 63 -2.19 9.17 25.31
C TRP A 63 -2.62 10.55 25.79
N TYR A 64 -3.18 11.37 24.90
CA TYR A 64 -3.75 12.66 25.27
C TYR A 64 -5.12 12.55 25.95
N GLY A 65 -5.72 11.35 26.01
CA GLY A 65 -7.05 11.13 26.59
C GLY A 65 -8.22 11.55 25.71
N LEU A 66 -7.97 11.88 24.43
CA LEU A 66 -9.02 12.23 23.46
C LEU A 66 -9.69 11.00 22.84
N PHE A 67 -9.03 9.85 22.89
CA PHE A 67 -9.55 8.59 22.34
C PHE A 67 -9.46 7.48 23.38
N ARG A 68 -10.52 6.67 23.49
CA ARG A 68 -10.57 5.49 24.34
C ARG A 68 -10.46 4.24 23.46
N ASP A 69 -9.35 3.51 23.62
CA ASP A 69 -9.09 2.25 22.90
C ASP A 69 -9.36 1.05 23.82
N GLU A 70 -10.60 0.57 23.83
CA GLU A 70 -11.02 -0.55 24.69
C GLU A 70 -10.24 -1.85 24.40
N HIS A 71 -9.85 -2.04 23.15
CA HIS A 71 -9.11 -3.23 22.74
C HIS A 71 -7.68 -3.20 23.29
N GLN A 72 -7.04 -2.03 23.28
CA GLN A 72 -5.73 -1.87 23.90
C GLN A 72 -5.80 -1.95 25.43
N ASP A 73 -6.84 -1.37 26.04
CA ASP A 73 -7.08 -1.46 27.48
C ASP A 73 -7.22 -2.93 27.93
N PHE A 74 -7.96 -3.74 27.17
CA PHE A 74 -8.13 -5.18 27.46
C PHE A 74 -6.79 -5.94 27.40
N LYS A 75 -5.95 -5.65 26.39
CA LYS A 75 -4.64 -6.29 26.27
C LYS A 75 -3.72 -5.94 27.44
N GLU A 76 -3.72 -4.68 27.86
CA GLU A 76 -2.91 -4.20 28.99
C GLU A 76 -3.34 -4.84 30.31
N GLU A 77 -4.65 -4.92 30.57
CA GLU A 77 -5.17 -5.58 31.78
C GLU A 77 -4.88 -7.09 31.77
N TYR A 78 -5.05 -7.75 30.63
CA TYR A 78 -4.72 -9.17 30.49
C TYR A 78 -3.23 -9.43 30.77
N GLN A 79 -2.35 -8.57 30.27
CA GLN A 79 -0.92 -8.65 30.50
C GLN A 79 -0.57 -8.45 31.99
N ARG A 80 -1.21 -7.46 32.65
CA ARG A 80 -1.07 -7.21 34.10
C ARG A 80 -1.40 -8.46 34.93
N LEU A 81 -2.54 -9.11 34.64
CA LEU A 81 -2.95 -10.34 35.32
C LEU A 81 -1.97 -11.50 35.07
N ARG A 82 -1.38 -11.56 33.87
CA ARG A 82 -0.39 -12.57 33.50
C ARG A 82 0.91 -12.44 34.30
N GLU A 83 1.32 -11.20 34.52
CA GLU A 83 2.50 -10.85 35.33
C GLU A 83 2.29 -11.18 36.81
N LEU A 84 1.11 -10.87 37.35
CA LEU A 84 0.72 -11.29 38.72
C LEU A 84 0.78 -12.82 38.87
N ARG A 85 0.41 -13.57 37.83
CA ARG A 85 0.52 -15.05 37.80
C ARG A 85 1.97 -15.54 37.57
N LYS A 86 2.95 -14.65 37.42
CA LYS A 86 4.34 -14.96 37.03
C LYS A 86 4.44 -15.72 35.71
N LYS A 87 3.46 -15.55 34.81
CA LYS A 87 3.45 -16.10 33.45
C LYS A 87 3.72 -15.00 32.41
N SER A 88 4.57 -14.04 32.78
CA SER A 88 4.96 -12.93 31.90
C SER A 88 5.51 -13.44 30.58
N ALA A 89 5.41 -12.62 29.54
CA ALA A 89 6.02 -12.93 28.25
C ALA A 89 7.52 -13.17 28.42
N TRP A 90 8.04 -14.14 27.67
CA TRP A 90 9.48 -14.38 27.64
C TRP A 90 10.19 -13.17 27.06
N LYS A 91 11.26 -12.71 27.71
CA LYS A 91 12.09 -11.61 27.22
C LYS A 91 13.22 -12.16 26.37
N TYR A 92 13.40 -11.57 25.19
CA TYR A 92 14.48 -11.96 24.28
C TYR A 92 15.85 -11.86 24.96
N GLY A 93 16.63 -12.94 24.91
CA GLY A 93 17.96 -13.03 25.54
C GLY A 93 17.99 -13.60 26.96
N GLU A 94 16.84 -13.77 27.63
CA GLU A 94 16.79 -14.44 28.93
C GLU A 94 16.79 -15.97 28.76
N LYS A 95 17.66 -16.67 29.52
CA LYS A 95 17.59 -18.14 29.61
C LYS A 95 16.26 -18.54 30.24
N LYS A 96 15.67 -19.62 29.74
CA LYS A 96 14.46 -20.21 30.32
C LYS A 96 14.75 -20.51 31.79
N LYS A 97 14.00 -19.92 32.71
CA LYS A 97 14.14 -20.21 34.14
C LYS A 97 13.77 -21.67 34.36
N ASP A 98 14.71 -22.48 34.80
CA ASP A 98 14.43 -23.85 35.19
C ASP A 98 13.43 -23.81 36.33
N SER A 99 12.25 -24.39 36.10
CA SER A 99 11.26 -24.60 37.14
C SER A 99 11.74 -25.78 38.00
N THR A 100 12.74 -25.56 38.85
CA THR A 100 13.10 -26.52 39.89
C THR A 100 11.89 -26.67 40.80
N LYS A 101 11.10 -27.71 40.58
CA LYS A 101 10.10 -28.16 41.54
C LYS A 101 10.89 -28.61 42.77
N THR A 102 11.01 -27.75 43.78
CA THR A 102 11.42 -28.17 45.11
C THR A 102 10.36 -29.15 45.61
N LEU A 103 10.64 -30.44 45.49
CA LEU A 103 9.93 -31.48 46.22
C LEU A 103 10.21 -31.22 47.70
N LYS A 104 9.19 -30.81 48.44
CA LYS A 104 9.18 -30.83 49.91
C LYS A 104 8.60 -32.15 50.35
#